data_AF-A0A538EXV9-F1
#
_entry.id   AF-A0A538EXV9-F1
#
_cell.length_a   1.000
_cell.length_b   1.000
_cell.length_c   1.000
_cell.angle_alpha   90.00
_cell.angle_beta   90.00
_cell.angle_gamma   90.00
#
_symmetry.space_group_name_H-M   'P 1'
#
loop_
_entity.id
_entity.type
_entity.pdbx_description
1 polymer ?
#
loop_
_entity_poly.entity_id
_entity_poly.type
_entity_poly.pdbx_seq_one_letter_code
_entity_poly.pdbx_strand_id
1 'polypeptide(L)'
;MFFVVEGAVEVEARESWRELGPGNFFGELALLTEDGTRTARVRAKTDVRCVAFDRAGFENLVREHPDIAATLLETALTRLD
;
A
#
# COMPACT_ATOMS: atom_id res chain seq x y z
N MET A 1 5.10 0.72 -4.27
CA MET A 1 4.12 0.07 -3.38
C MET A 1 4.75 -1.19 -2.83
N PHE A 2 4.34 -1.65 -1.65
CA PHE A 2 4.84 -2.88 -1.05
C PHE A 2 3.70 -3.82 -0.70
N PHE A 3 3.91 -5.11 -0.91
CA PHE A 3 3.02 -6.19 -0.48
C PHE A 3 3.74 -7.01 0.60
N VAL A 4 3.13 -7.14 1.78
CA VAL A 4 3.71 -7.85 2.91
C VAL A 4 3.55 -9.35 2.69
N VAL A 5 4.68 -10.06 2.67
CA VAL A 5 4.72 -11.53 2.57
C VAL A 5 4.95 -12.16 3.95
N GLU A 6 5.71 -11.47 4.82
CA GLU A 6 6.08 -11.97 6.14
C GLU A 6 6.35 -10.80 7.09
N GLY A 7 6.06 -11.01 8.38
CA GLY A 7 6.24 -9.99 9.43
C GLY A 7 5.06 -9.02 9.55
N ALA A 8 5.25 -7.97 10.34
CA ALA A 8 4.26 -6.93 10.58
C ALA A 8 4.85 -5.52 10.42
N VAL A 9 4.05 -4.62 9.84
CA VAL A 9 4.35 -3.19 9.77
C VAL A 9 3.30 -2.37 10.49
N GLU A 10 3.73 -1.27 11.06
CA GLU A 10 2.90 -0.22 11.62
C GLU A 10 2.71 0.88 10.58
N VAL A 11 1.46 1.28 10.33
CA VAL A 11 1.11 2.42 9.49
C VAL A 11 0.51 3.52 10.35
N GLU A 12 1.20 4.65 10.40
CA GLU A 12 0.85 5.85 11.17
C GLU A 12 0.48 6.99 10.18
N ALA A 13 -0.81 7.27 10.05
CA ALA A 13 -1.33 8.45 9.36
C ALA A 13 -1.65 9.56 10.38
N ARG A 14 -2.12 10.74 9.92
CA ARG A 14 -2.38 11.89 10.81
C ARG A 14 -3.34 11.58 11.96
N GLU A 15 -4.38 10.80 11.70
CA GLU A 15 -5.46 10.51 12.66
C GLU A 15 -5.80 9.02 12.75
N SER A 16 -5.07 8.16 12.04
CA SER A 16 -5.28 6.71 12.08
C SER A 16 -3.97 5.95 12.25
N TRP A 17 -4.07 4.85 12.98
CA TRP A 17 -2.98 3.92 13.24
C TRP A 17 -3.47 2.50 13.02
N ARG A 18 -2.71 1.71 12.25
CA ARG A 18 -3.08 0.33 11.93
C ARG A 18 -1.84 -0.55 11.75
N GLU A 19 -1.95 -1.81 12.16
CA GLU A 19 -0.94 -2.83 11.89
C GLU A 19 -1.34 -3.63 10.65
N LEU A 20 -0.38 -3.86 9.75
CA LEU A 20 -0.57 -4.68 8.56
C LEU A 20 0.37 -5.89 8.62
N GLY A 21 -0.19 -7.08 8.39
CA GLY A 21 0.53 -8.34 8.31
C GLY A 21 0.53 -8.94 6.89
N PRO A 22 0.92 -10.21 6.74
CA PRO A 22 0.96 -10.89 5.44
C PRO A 22 -0.37 -10.80 4.69
N GLY A 23 -0.30 -10.61 3.37
CA GLY A 23 -1.48 -10.44 2.51
C GLY A 23 -1.96 -8.98 2.39
N ASN A 24 -1.45 -8.06 3.20
CA ASN A 24 -1.75 -6.64 3.11
C ASN A 24 -0.69 -5.90 2.28
N PHE A 25 -1.04 -4.70 1.82
CA PHE A 25 -0.15 -3.83 1.08
C PHE A 25 -0.20 -2.38 1.56
N PHE A 26 0.79 -1.58 1.18
CA PHE A 26 0.84 -0.15 1.50
C PHE A 26 1.63 0.68 0.49
N GLY A 27 1.37 1.98 0.50
CA GLY A 27 2.05 2.98 -0.33
C GLY A 27 1.48 3.09 -1.75
N GLU A 28 0.29 2.54 -1.98
CA GLU A 28 -0.52 2.65 -3.19
C GLU A 28 -1.06 4.07 -3.41
N LEU A 29 -1.43 4.79 -2.34
CA LEU A 29 -1.97 6.15 -2.47
C LEU A 29 -1.02 7.08 -3.23
N ALA A 30 0.28 7.02 -2.94
CA ALA A 30 1.29 7.80 -3.66
C ALA A 30 1.53 7.36 -5.12
N LEU A 31 0.98 6.23 -5.55
CA LEU A 31 1.00 5.82 -6.96
C LEU A 31 -0.29 6.23 -7.67
N LEU A 32 -1.40 6.29 -6.94
CA LEU A 32 -2.72 6.69 -7.42
C LEU A 32 -2.89 8.22 -7.49
N THR A 33 -2.21 9.00 -6.65
CA THR A 33 -2.24 10.47 -6.70
C THR A 33 -1.21 11.03 -7.68
N GLU A 34 -1.59 12.11 -8.34
CA GLU A 34 -0.76 12.79 -9.34
C GLU A 34 0.53 13.37 -8.74
N ASP A 35 0.44 13.88 -7.51
CA ASP A 35 1.57 14.49 -6.79
C ASP A 35 2.51 13.47 -6.13
N GLY A 36 2.11 12.19 -6.07
CA GLY A 36 2.87 11.12 -5.45
C GLY A 36 3.12 11.28 -3.95
N THR A 37 2.28 12.06 -3.26
CA THR A 37 2.47 12.36 -1.83
C THR A 37 2.30 11.12 -0.95
N ARG A 38 3.23 10.93 -0.01
CA ARG A 38 3.11 9.91 1.05
C ARG A 38 2.20 10.44 2.16
N THR A 39 1.05 9.79 2.36
CA THR A 39 0.02 10.21 3.33
C THR A 39 0.21 9.63 4.73
N ALA A 40 1.05 8.61 4.87
CA ALA A 40 1.32 7.93 6.14
C ALA A 40 2.79 7.51 6.23
N ARG A 41 3.27 7.34 7.46
CA ARG A 41 4.57 6.74 7.76
C ARG A 41 4.36 5.25 8.01
N VAL A 42 5.28 4.44 7.47
CA VAL A 42 5.28 2.98 7.70
C VAL A 42 6.57 2.59 8.38
N ARG A 43 6.48 1.79 9.45
CA ARG A 43 7.63 1.24 10.19
C ARG A 43 7.50 -0.27 10.30
N ALA A 44 8.60 -1.00 10.11
CA ALA A 44 8.62 -2.42 10.43
C ALA A 44 8.55 -2.60 11.95
N LYS A 45 7.66 -3.48 12.42
CA LYS A 45 7.56 -3.88 13.84
C LYS A 45 8.34 -5.17 14.13
N THR A 46 8.56 -5.97 13.10
CA THR A 46 9.34 -7.21 13.13
C THR A 46 10.35 -7.19 11.98
N ASP A 47 11.12 -8.25 11.82
CA ASP A 47 11.72 -8.55 10.52
C ASP A 47 10.60 -8.74 9.50
N VAL A 48 10.66 -8.01 8.40
CA VAL A 48 9.59 -7.93 7.39
C VAL A 48 10.15 -8.27 6.02
N ARG A 49 9.43 -9.11 5.29
CA ARG A 49 9.69 -9.39 3.89
C ARG A 49 8.53 -8.89 3.05
N CYS A 50 8.86 -8.05 2.06
CA CYS A 50 7.89 -7.48 1.14
C CYS A 50 8.28 -7.75 -0.32
N VAL A 51 7.27 -7.84 -1.19
CA VAL A 51 7.44 -7.58 -2.62
C VAL A 51 7.33 -6.08 -2.86
N ALA A 52 8.25 -5.52 -3.62
CA ALA A 52 8.24 -4.11 -4.00
C ALA A 52 7.82 -3.95 -5.46
N PHE A 53 6.85 -3.07 -5.68
CA PHE A 53 6.42 -2.64 -7.02
C PHE A 53 6.86 -1.19 -7.21
N ASP A 54 7.60 -0.92 -8.27
CA ASP A 54 7.83 0.43 -8.76
C ASP A 54 6.58 0.95 -9.49
N ARG A 55 6.66 2.19 -10.00
CA ARG A 55 5.52 2.81 -10.69
C ARG A 55 5.13 2.04 -11.96
N ALA A 56 6.11 1.67 -12.78
CA ALA A 56 5.86 0.94 -14.02
C ALA A 56 5.24 -0.44 -13.77
N GLY A 57 5.74 -1.18 -12.78
CA GLY A 57 5.19 -2.46 -12.36
C GLY A 57 3.77 -2.35 -11.83
N PHE A 58 3.46 -1.30 -11.06
CA PHE A 58 2.10 -1.02 -10.61
C PHE A 58 1.15 -0.69 -11.78
N GLU A 59 1.57 0.18 -12.69
CA GLU A 59 0.77 0.54 -13.87
C GLU A 59 0.51 -0.66 -14.78
N ASN A 60 1.49 -1.54 -14.96
CA ASN A 60 1.32 -2.79 -15.70
C ASN A 60 0.35 -3.74 -14.98
N LEU A 61 0.47 -3.90 -13.65
CA LEU A 61 -0.44 -4.72 -12.85
C LEU A 61 -1.90 -4.26 -13.01
N VAL A 62 -2.15 -2.95 -12.89
CA VAL A 62 -3.48 -2.36 -13.06
C VAL A 62 -4.02 -2.54 -14.48
N ARG A 63 -3.14 -2.45 -15.49
CA ARG A 63 -3.53 -2.63 -16.90
C ARG A 63 -3.89 -4.08 -17.22
N GLU A 64 -3.12 -5.05 -16.71
CA GLU A 64 -3.30 -6.48 -16.98
C GLU A 64 -4.41 -7.09 -16.12
N HIS A 65 -4.65 -6.54 -14.93
CA HIS A 65 -5.63 -7.02 -13.95
C HIS A 65 -6.52 -5.87 -13.44
N PRO A 66 -7.52 -5.42 -14.22
CA PRO A 66 -8.38 -4.29 -13.85
C PRO A 66 -9.21 -4.53 -12.57
N ASP A 67 -9.50 -5.78 -12.26
CA ASP A 67 -10.16 -6.20 -11.02
C ASP A 67 -9.34 -5.86 -9.77
N ILE A 68 -8.01 -5.96 -9.84
CA ILE A 68 -7.11 -5.56 -8.75
C ILE A 68 -7.20 -4.05 -8.53
N ALA A 69 -7.34 -3.25 -9.59
CA ALA A 69 -7.45 -1.80 -9.49
C ALA A 69 -8.67 -1.36 -8.67
N ALA A 70 -9.80 -2.06 -8.81
CA ALA A 70 -11.00 -1.81 -8.01
C ALA A 70 -10.71 -2.05 -6.51
N THR A 71 -10.10 -3.18 -6.16
CA THR A 71 -9.71 -3.49 -4.77
C THR A 71 -8.72 -2.48 -4.18
N LEU A 72 -7.77 -2.01 -5.00
CA LEU A 72 -6.81 -0.96 -4.59
C LEU A 72 -7.51 0.36 -4.30
N LEU A 73 -8.48 0.75 -5.13
CA LEU A 73 -9.26 1.98 -4.95
C LEU A 73 -10.15 1.92 -3.70
N GLU A 74 -10.87 0.81 -3.49
CA GLU A 74 -11.67 0.60 -2.29
C GLU A 74 -10.83 0.69 -1.02
N THR A 75 -9.66 0.03 -1.03
CA THR A 75 -8.71 0.07 0.09
C THR A 75 -8.16 1.47 0.32
N ALA A 76 -7.88 2.22 -0.74
CA ALA A 76 -7.41 3.60 -0.67
C ALA A 76 -8.45 4.53 -0.04
N LEU A 77 -9.73 4.37 -0.39
CA LEU A 77 -10.83 5.16 0.21
C LEU A 77 -10.93 4.92 1.72
N THR A 78 -10.92 3.66 2.17
CA THR A 78 -10.92 3.30 3.61
C THR A 78 -9.64 3.74 4.37
N ARG A 79 -8.64 4.29 3.67
CA ARG A 79 -7.42 4.83 4.27
C ARG A 79 -7.44 6.35 4.42
N LEU A 80 -8.35 7.03 3.72
CA LEU A 80 -8.54 8.48 3.77
C LEU A 80 -9.64 8.89 4.75
N ASP A 81 -10.53 7.97 5.10
CA ASP A 81 -11.46 8.07 6.24
C ASP A 81 -10.73 7.88 7.59
#